data_AF-A0A0V1BI53-F1
#
_entry.id   AF-A0A0V1BI53-F1
#
_cell.length_a   1.000
_cell.length_b   1.000
_cell.length_c   1.000
_cell.angle_alpha   90.00
_cell.angle_beta   90.00
_cell.angle_gamma   90.00
#
_symmetry.space_group_name_H-M   'P 1'
#
loop_
_entity.id
_entity.type
_entity.pdbx_description
1 polymer ?
#
loop_
_entity_poly.entity_id
_entity_poly.type
_entity_poly.pdbx_seq_one_letter_code
_entity_poly.pdbx_strand_id
1 'polypeptide(L)'
;LLQSSEKFSRVRKIFMMTSTLQSNKSGSLRRREKEKKDESFLDKIGTLGRSKKKVHEEDEALQVEIEGRDAIDSSGIPVPIEISADDIIEGEERAIITEQSRMDPKVNEVVKLLIDWINDILASERIVVKDIVEDLYDGLVIQKLLEKLANVRMEVPEVSQSVEGQRQKLQVILQYCSQIFAQPRWQQPRWSAESIHNKNLASILQLLVAVAIHFRAPIRFPEHCQLQMLVAHKRDGQLHTRYVTEEITDVQDEFGLRGERDAFDTLIDHAPDKLSVVKRSLLTFANKHLNKVNLEVTELEYQFQDGVFLVLLMGLLENYFVPLYGFHLTPTDFDQKVHNVALSFELMQEAGMPQPKSRPEDIVNGDMKCTLRILYSLFTRYKHV
;
A
#
# COMPACT_ATOMS: atom_id res chain seq x y z
N LEU A 1 0.39 -23.62 -33.93
CA LEU A 1 -0.14 -22.29 -33.56
C LEU A 1 -1.29 -21.79 -34.47
N LEU A 2 -2.14 -22.68 -35.02
CA LEU A 2 -3.26 -22.27 -35.88
C LEU A 2 -4.53 -23.14 -35.72
N GLN A 3 -4.80 -23.66 -34.51
CA GLN A 3 -6.00 -24.47 -34.26
C GLN A 3 -6.76 -24.16 -32.94
N SER A 4 -6.38 -23.10 -32.21
CA SER A 4 -7.10 -22.69 -30.99
C SER A 4 -7.99 -21.44 -31.17
N SER A 5 -8.05 -20.86 -32.37
CA SER A 5 -8.81 -19.63 -32.67
C SER A 5 -10.29 -19.86 -33.02
N GLU A 6 -10.72 -21.08 -33.32
CA GLU A 6 -12.10 -21.33 -33.79
C GLU A 6 -13.07 -21.80 -32.68
N LYS A 7 -12.56 -22.17 -31.50
CA LYS A 7 -13.41 -22.56 -30.35
C LYS A 7 -13.91 -21.38 -29.50
N PHE A 8 -13.30 -20.19 -29.61
CA PHE A 8 -13.73 -19.00 -28.87
C PHE A 8 -14.86 -18.19 -29.55
N SER A 9 -15.13 -18.43 -30.84
CA SER A 9 -16.19 -17.72 -31.60
C SER A 9 -17.61 -18.31 -31.36
N ARG A 10 -17.72 -19.58 -30.97
CA ARG A 10 -19.03 -20.25 -30.78
C ARG A 10 -19.65 -20.06 -29.39
N VAL A 11 -18.88 -19.69 -28.37
CA VAL A 11 -19.42 -19.45 -27.02
C VAL A 11 -20.03 -18.05 -26.87
N ARG A 12 -19.55 -17.06 -27.65
CA ARG A 12 -20.14 -15.70 -27.69
C ARG A 12 -21.49 -15.60 -28.42
N LYS A 13 -21.96 -16.66 -29.07
CA LYS A 13 -23.20 -16.65 -29.88
C LYS A 13 -24.44 -17.21 -29.16
N ILE A 14 -24.27 -17.76 -27.94
CA ILE A 14 -25.38 -18.33 -27.15
C ILE A 14 -25.92 -17.34 -26.09
N PHE A 15 -25.20 -16.24 -25.80
CA PHE A 15 -25.63 -15.27 -24.78
C PHE A 15 -26.33 -14.01 -25.35
N MET A 16 -26.57 -13.95 -26.67
CA MET A 16 -27.10 -12.75 -27.35
C MET A 16 -28.50 -12.91 -27.98
N MET A 17 -29.30 -13.90 -27.57
CA MET A 17 -30.66 -14.07 -28.08
C MET A 17 -31.65 -14.53 -27.00
N THR A 18 -31.97 -13.64 -26.07
CA THR A 18 -33.20 -13.53 -25.26
C THR A 18 -32.97 -12.28 -24.40
N SER A 19 -33.72 -11.19 -24.41
CA SER A 19 -35.08 -10.90 -24.80
C SER A 19 -35.19 -9.38 -24.95
N THR A 20 -35.58 -8.90 -26.12
CA THR A 20 -36.08 -7.54 -26.31
C THR A 20 -37.60 -7.61 -26.24
N LEU A 21 -38.23 -6.84 -25.35
CA LEU A 21 -39.58 -6.27 -25.51
C LEU A 21 -39.87 -5.31 -24.34
N GLN A 22 -39.87 -4.00 -24.66
CA GLN A 22 -40.81 -2.94 -24.25
C GLN A 22 -41.07 -2.71 -22.73
N SER A 23 -41.32 -1.52 -22.18
CA SER A 23 -41.38 -0.11 -22.61
C SER A 23 -41.93 0.62 -21.36
N ASN A 24 -41.33 1.75 -20.98
CA ASN A 24 -41.90 2.90 -20.25
C ASN A 24 -42.87 2.68 -19.07
N LYS A 25 -42.51 3.23 -17.89
CA LYS A 25 -43.09 4.48 -17.38
C LYS A 25 -42.48 4.90 -16.03
N SER A 26 -41.96 6.12 -16.01
CA SER A 26 -41.78 6.97 -14.83
C SER A 26 -43.10 7.15 -14.09
N GLY A 27 -43.09 7.01 -12.76
CA GLY A 27 -44.26 7.26 -11.92
C GLY A 27 -43.88 7.43 -10.45
N SER A 28 -43.67 8.69 -10.06
CA SER A 28 -43.71 9.23 -8.70
C SER A 28 -44.59 8.42 -7.73
N LEU A 29 -43.99 7.85 -6.69
CA LEU A 29 -44.73 7.41 -5.51
C LEU A 29 -44.86 8.59 -4.54
N ARG A 30 -45.95 9.33 -4.75
CA ARG A 30 -46.56 10.21 -3.77
C ARG A 30 -46.74 9.48 -2.44
N ARG A 31 -46.21 10.10 -1.39
CA ARG A 31 -46.62 9.98 0.01
C ARG A 31 -48.16 10.00 0.07
N ARG A 32 -48.79 8.87 0.44
CA ARG A 32 -50.23 8.84 0.79
C ARG A 32 -50.35 9.15 2.28
N GLU A 33 -50.85 10.34 2.56
CA GLU A 33 -51.33 10.76 3.87
C GLU A 33 -52.47 9.83 4.34
N LYS A 34 -52.46 9.50 5.64
CA LYS A 34 -53.56 8.82 6.32
C LYS A 34 -54.75 9.78 6.41
N GLU A 35 -55.78 9.55 5.59
CA GLU A 35 -57.11 10.11 5.83
C GLU A 35 -57.84 9.26 6.89
N LYS A 36 -58.22 9.92 7.99
CA LYS A 36 -59.17 9.40 8.98
C LYS A 36 -60.57 9.41 8.36
N LYS A 37 -61.29 8.30 8.45
CA LYS A 37 -62.75 8.27 8.32
C LYS A 37 -63.35 7.65 9.57
N ASP A 38 -64.00 8.49 10.35
CA ASP A 38 -64.99 8.09 11.35
C ASP A 38 -66.29 7.73 10.61
N GLU A 39 -66.81 6.52 10.81
CA GLU A 39 -68.25 6.29 10.74
C GLU A 39 -68.74 5.42 11.91
N SER A 40 -69.60 6.09 12.69
CA SER A 40 -70.54 5.73 13.75
C SER A 40 -70.90 4.27 14.04
N PHE A 41 -70.73 3.94 15.33
CA PHE A 41 -71.67 3.31 16.26
C PHE A 41 -72.98 2.69 15.71
N LEU A 42 -73.13 1.40 16.08
CA LEU A 42 -74.35 0.62 16.36
C LEU A 42 -75.00 -0.16 15.21
N ASP A 43 -74.43 -1.35 14.95
CA ASP A 43 -75.26 -2.56 14.85
C ASP A 43 -74.71 -3.70 15.72
N LYS A 44 -75.27 -3.74 16.93
CA LYS A 44 -75.67 -4.91 17.73
C LYS A 44 -74.79 -6.18 17.79
N ILE A 45 -74.20 -6.34 18.98
CA ILE A 45 -74.46 -7.43 19.96
C ILE A 45 -74.38 -8.86 19.41
N GLY A 46 -73.28 -9.54 19.74
CA GLY A 46 -73.19 -11.00 19.71
C GLY A 46 -71.82 -11.54 20.13
N THR A 47 -71.70 -12.00 21.38
CA THR A 47 -70.68 -12.96 21.87
C THR A 47 -69.18 -12.60 21.73
N LEU A 48 -68.74 -11.70 22.62
CA LEU A 48 -67.33 -11.47 22.96
C LEU A 48 -66.78 -12.64 23.80
N GLY A 49 -65.83 -13.41 23.25
CA GLY A 49 -65.07 -14.36 24.06
C GLY A 49 -64.09 -15.26 23.30
N ARG A 50 -64.32 -15.53 22.00
CA ARG A 50 -63.48 -16.47 21.23
C ARG A 50 -62.67 -15.83 20.10
N SER A 51 -63.05 -14.63 19.65
CA SER A 51 -62.49 -14.01 18.44
C SER A 51 -61.22 -13.17 18.69
N LYS A 52 -61.02 -12.61 19.89
CA LYS A 52 -59.82 -11.80 20.20
C LYS A 52 -58.52 -12.61 20.23
N LYS A 53 -58.59 -13.89 20.63
CA LYS A 53 -57.40 -14.74 20.68
C LYS A 53 -56.95 -15.18 19.28
N LYS A 54 -57.90 -15.46 18.37
CA LYS A 54 -57.60 -15.78 16.97
C LYS A 54 -57.02 -14.60 16.19
N VAL A 55 -57.57 -13.39 16.36
CA VAL A 55 -57.06 -12.20 15.66
C VAL A 55 -55.65 -11.85 16.15
N HIS A 56 -55.36 -12.02 17.44
CA HIS A 56 -54.03 -11.76 17.98
C HIS A 56 -52.99 -12.81 17.55
N GLU A 57 -53.38 -14.09 17.48
CA GLU A 57 -52.54 -15.18 16.95
C GLU A 57 -52.30 -15.04 15.43
N GLU A 58 -53.29 -14.55 14.67
CA GLU A 58 -53.14 -14.27 13.23
C GLU A 58 -52.25 -13.04 12.97
N ASP A 59 -52.35 -11.98 13.78
CA ASP A 59 -51.46 -10.81 13.70
C ASP A 59 -50.02 -11.14 14.11
N GLU A 60 -49.83 -11.96 15.15
CA GLU A 60 -48.50 -12.44 15.57
C GLU A 60 -47.88 -13.36 14.50
N ALA A 61 -48.66 -14.26 13.90
CA ALA A 61 -48.19 -15.11 12.81
C ALA A 61 -47.77 -14.28 11.58
N LEU A 62 -48.53 -13.22 11.24
CA LEU A 62 -48.17 -12.29 10.18
C LEU A 62 -46.88 -11.54 10.50
N GLN A 63 -46.70 -11.13 11.76
CA GLN A 63 -45.52 -10.40 12.21
C GLN A 63 -44.26 -11.27 12.17
N VAL A 64 -44.37 -12.54 12.57
CA VAL A 64 -43.30 -13.54 12.47
C VAL A 64 -43.01 -13.91 11.01
N GLU A 65 -44.01 -13.90 10.13
CA GLU A 65 -43.82 -14.12 8.69
C GLU A 65 -43.11 -12.94 8.02
N ILE A 66 -43.46 -11.70 8.40
CA ILE A 66 -42.78 -10.47 7.94
C ILE A 66 -41.35 -10.43 8.47
N GLU A 67 -41.14 -10.72 9.75
CA GLU A 67 -39.81 -10.78 10.38
C GLU A 67 -38.96 -11.91 9.77
N GLY A 68 -39.57 -13.07 9.53
CA GLY A 68 -38.92 -14.19 8.85
C GLY A 68 -38.54 -13.84 7.40
N ARG A 69 -39.40 -13.10 6.69
CA ARG A 69 -39.11 -12.61 5.33
C ARG A 69 -38.00 -11.56 5.32
N ASP A 70 -38.03 -10.60 6.25
CA ASP A 70 -36.99 -9.58 6.40
C ASP A 70 -35.66 -10.21 6.87
N ALA A 71 -35.68 -11.26 7.69
CA ALA A 71 -34.49 -12.03 8.07
C ALA A 71 -33.92 -12.84 6.90
N ILE A 72 -34.76 -13.37 6.00
CA ILE A 72 -34.33 -14.06 4.79
C ILE A 72 -33.76 -13.05 3.76
N ASP A 73 -34.42 -11.92 3.54
CA ASP A 73 -34.00 -10.90 2.57
C ASP A 73 -32.77 -10.08 3.05
N SER A 74 -32.56 -9.93 4.36
CA SER A 74 -31.37 -9.28 4.94
C SER A 74 -30.10 -10.15 4.93
N SER A 75 -30.23 -11.45 4.69
CA SER A 75 -29.09 -12.38 4.73
C SER A 75 -28.15 -12.32 3.51
N GLY A 76 -28.41 -11.43 2.54
CA GLY A 76 -27.59 -11.28 1.33
C GLY A 76 -27.42 -9.86 0.78
N ILE A 77 -27.97 -8.84 1.44
CA ILE A 77 -27.85 -7.44 1.00
C ILE A 77 -26.91 -6.73 1.99
N PRO A 78 -25.79 -6.14 1.55
CA PRO A 78 -24.96 -5.31 2.42
C PRO A 78 -25.84 -4.22 3.04
N VAL A 79 -25.88 -4.15 4.37
CA VAL A 79 -26.59 -3.08 5.08
C VAL A 79 -26.10 -1.74 4.50
N PRO A 80 -26.98 -0.92 3.91
CA PRO A 80 -26.57 0.37 3.36
C PRO A 80 -25.93 1.19 4.47
N ILE A 81 -24.72 1.69 4.25
CA ILE A 81 -24.10 2.66 5.14
C ILE A 81 -24.99 3.92 5.06
N GLU A 82 -25.74 4.21 6.13
CA GLU A 82 -26.58 5.40 6.20
C GLU A 82 -25.69 6.63 6.37
N ILE A 83 -25.40 7.30 5.26
CA ILE A 83 -24.74 8.62 5.27
C ILE A 83 -25.84 9.66 5.12
N SER A 84 -26.05 10.48 6.16
CA SER A 84 -26.99 11.60 6.04
C SER A 84 -26.39 12.71 5.19
N ALA A 85 -27.20 13.32 4.33
CA ALA A 85 -26.80 14.50 3.58
C ALA A 85 -26.47 15.71 4.48
N ASP A 86 -26.93 15.69 5.74
CA ASP A 86 -26.63 16.73 6.74
C ASP A 86 -25.21 16.60 7.33
N ASP A 87 -24.59 15.42 7.23
CA ASP A 87 -23.26 15.14 7.79
C ASP A 87 -22.11 15.57 6.87
N ILE A 88 -22.43 16.01 5.65
CA ILE A 88 -21.47 16.39 4.60
C ILE A 88 -21.73 17.82 4.16
N ILE A 89 -20.68 18.65 4.19
CA ILE A 89 -20.74 20.05 3.77
C ILE A 89 -20.85 20.12 2.23
N GLU A 90 -21.51 21.14 1.71
CA GLU A 90 -21.65 21.35 0.26
C GLU A 90 -20.26 21.43 -0.41
N GLY A 91 -20.00 20.56 -1.40
CA GLY A 91 -18.71 20.44 -2.07
C GLY A 91 -17.68 19.54 -1.38
N GLU A 92 -17.99 18.99 -0.19
CA GLU A 92 -17.11 18.04 0.51
C GLU A 92 -17.28 16.61 -0.05
N GLU A 93 -16.15 15.89 -0.14
CA GLU A 93 -16.10 14.46 -0.42
C GLU A 93 -15.63 13.70 0.82
N ARG A 94 -16.41 12.72 1.25
CA ARG A 94 -16.05 11.80 2.33
C ARG A 94 -16.03 10.36 1.85
N ALA A 95 -15.02 9.62 2.28
CA ALA A 95 -14.91 8.19 2.05
C ALA A 95 -15.10 7.44 3.36
N ILE A 96 -16.07 6.54 3.42
CA ILE A 96 -16.33 5.69 4.58
C ILE A 96 -15.99 4.26 4.21
N ILE A 97 -15.16 3.60 5.02
CA ILE A 97 -14.83 2.19 4.81
C ILE A 97 -16.09 1.32 4.94
N THR A 98 -16.22 0.35 4.04
CA THR A 98 -17.30 -0.65 4.13
C THR A 98 -17.08 -1.60 5.30
N GLU A 99 -18.16 -2.11 5.90
CA GLU A 99 -18.06 -3.08 7.00
C GLU A 99 -17.26 -4.33 6.58
N GLN A 100 -17.40 -4.75 5.33
CA GLN A 100 -16.63 -5.86 4.76
C GLN A 100 -15.12 -5.58 4.78
N SER A 101 -14.69 -4.38 4.39
CA SER A 101 -13.26 -4.01 4.39
C SER A 101 -12.75 -3.72 5.79
N ARG A 102 -13.62 -3.23 6.68
CA ARG A 102 -13.29 -3.02 8.09
C ARG A 102 -13.00 -4.33 8.81
N MET A 103 -13.75 -5.38 8.47
CA MET A 103 -13.57 -6.72 9.02
C MET A 103 -12.56 -7.56 8.22
N ASP A 104 -11.97 -7.02 7.16
CA ASP A 104 -11.00 -7.75 6.35
C ASP A 104 -9.70 -7.96 7.16
N PRO A 105 -9.26 -9.21 7.37
CA PRO A 105 -8.04 -9.50 8.12
C PRO A 105 -6.79 -8.90 7.46
N LYS A 106 -6.73 -8.81 6.13
CA LYS A 106 -5.57 -8.22 5.42
C LYS A 106 -5.48 -6.72 5.66
N VAL A 107 -6.60 -6.01 5.64
CA VAL A 107 -6.64 -4.56 5.93
C VAL A 107 -6.15 -4.31 7.36
N ASN A 108 -6.67 -5.07 8.32
CA ASN A 108 -6.28 -4.96 9.72
C ASN A 108 -4.80 -5.32 9.95
N GLU A 109 -4.28 -6.31 9.23
CA GLU A 109 -2.85 -6.66 9.26
C GLU A 109 -1.97 -5.53 8.72
N VAL A 110 -2.31 -4.92 7.57
CA VAL A 110 -1.57 -3.77 7.02
C VAL A 110 -1.56 -2.61 8.01
N VAL A 111 -2.72 -2.25 8.57
CA VAL A 111 -2.84 -1.17 9.56
C VAL A 111 -1.95 -1.45 10.77
N LYS A 112 -2.00 -2.67 11.31
CA LYS A 112 -1.19 -3.06 12.47
C LYS A 112 0.30 -2.97 12.16
N LEU A 113 0.75 -3.55 11.04
CA LEU A 113 2.16 -3.54 10.65
C LEU A 113 2.70 -2.11 10.50
N LEU A 114 1.91 -1.20 9.94
CA LEU A 114 2.27 0.20 9.82
C LEU A 114 2.35 0.90 11.19
N ILE A 115 1.38 0.66 12.07
CA ILE A 115 1.38 1.24 13.43
C ILE A 115 2.61 0.76 14.21
N ASP A 116 2.88 -0.56 14.21
CA ASP A 116 4.02 -1.14 14.92
C ASP A 116 5.34 -0.54 14.41
N TRP A 117 5.50 -0.43 13.09
CA TRP A 117 6.69 0.17 12.48
C TRP A 117 6.86 1.66 12.80
N ILE A 118 5.80 2.46 12.66
CA ILE A 118 5.85 3.90 12.95
C ILE A 118 6.23 4.12 14.42
N ASN A 119 5.63 3.34 15.32
CA ASN A 119 5.93 3.40 16.75
C ASN A 119 7.38 3.04 17.06
N ASP A 120 7.93 2.01 16.40
CA ASP A 120 9.33 1.63 16.58
C ASP A 120 10.30 2.75 16.13
N ILE A 121 10.03 3.38 14.98
CA ILE A 121 10.85 4.47 14.44
C ILE A 121 10.78 5.72 15.32
N LEU A 122 9.58 6.07 15.79
CA LEU A 122 9.32 7.30 16.55
C LEU A 122 9.39 7.13 18.07
N ALA A 123 9.74 5.93 18.57
CA ALA A 123 9.88 5.65 20.00
C ALA A 123 10.84 6.64 20.70
N SER A 124 11.93 7.00 20.03
CA SER A 124 12.92 7.96 20.56
C SER A 124 12.36 9.38 20.73
N GLU A 125 11.28 9.72 20.01
CA GLU A 125 10.59 11.01 20.07
C GLU A 125 9.35 10.98 20.97
N ARG A 126 9.09 9.84 21.62
CA ARG A 126 7.93 9.61 22.52
C ARG A 126 6.57 9.80 21.83
N ILE A 127 6.52 9.54 20.52
CA ILE A 127 5.28 9.54 19.75
C ILE A 127 4.75 8.11 19.75
N VAL A 128 3.44 7.96 20.00
CA VAL A 128 2.76 6.66 19.98
C VAL A 128 1.46 6.81 19.19
N VAL A 129 1.40 6.12 18.06
CA VAL A 129 0.23 5.95 17.21
C VAL A 129 -0.60 4.78 17.73
N LYS A 130 -1.90 5.00 17.85
CA LYS A 130 -2.91 3.98 18.21
C LYS A 130 -3.96 3.83 17.13
N ASP A 131 -4.35 4.93 16.51
CA ASP A 131 -5.33 4.95 15.43
C ASP A 131 -4.72 5.69 14.24
N ILE A 132 -4.52 4.95 13.16
CA ILE A 132 -3.81 5.47 11.99
C ILE A 132 -4.55 6.62 11.30
N VAL A 133 -5.87 6.74 11.50
CA VAL A 133 -6.67 7.80 10.91
C VAL A 133 -6.66 9.03 11.82
N GLU A 134 -6.93 8.84 13.11
CA GLU A 134 -7.02 9.95 14.08
C GLU A 134 -5.66 10.56 14.40
N ASP A 135 -4.57 9.79 14.33
CA ASP A 135 -3.24 10.29 14.70
C ASP A 135 -2.46 10.90 13.53
N LEU A 136 -2.86 10.64 12.27
CA LEU A 136 -2.10 11.08 11.08
C LEU A 136 -2.79 12.15 10.23
N TYR A 137 -4.10 12.38 10.40
CA TYR A 137 -4.87 13.29 9.52
C TYR A 137 -4.37 14.74 9.53
N ASP A 138 -3.69 15.19 10.58
CA ASP A 138 -3.15 16.55 10.70
C ASP A 138 -1.72 16.71 10.15
N GLY A 139 -1.10 15.59 9.74
CA GLY A 139 0.24 15.52 9.17
C GLY A 139 1.39 15.58 10.17
N LEU A 140 1.16 15.67 11.49
CA LEU A 140 2.26 15.74 12.48
C LEU A 140 3.08 14.46 12.54
N VAL A 141 2.41 13.30 12.69
CA VAL A 141 3.09 12.01 12.75
C VAL A 141 3.82 11.72 11.43
N ILE A 142 3.20 12.03 10.29
CA ILE A 142 3.79 11.84 8.96
C ILE A 142 5.05 12.70 8.80
N GLN A 143 5.02 13.96 9.22
CA GLN A 143 6.19 14.84 9.23
C GLN A 143 7.33 14.21 10.03
N LYS A 144 7.08 13.83 11.30
CA LYS A 144 8.11 13.28 12.18
C LYS A 144 8.70 11.99 11.66
N LEU A 145 7.87 11.13 11.10
CA LEU A 145 8.31 9.91 10.42
C LEU A 145 9.30 10.23 9.29
N LEU A 146 8.96 11.16 8.40
CA LEU A 146 9.81 11.53 7.27
C LEU A 146 11.10 12.25 7.70
N GLU A 147 11.01 13.19 8.64
CA GLU A 147 12.18 13.86 9.21
C GLU A 147 13.18 12.84 9.79
N LYS A 148 12.66 11.83 10.50
CA LYS A 148 13.46 10.77 11.09
C LYS A 148 14.08 9.84 10.04
N LEU A 149 13.30 9.38 9.08
CA LEU A 149 13.74 8.42 8.06
C LEU A 149 14.74 9.03 7.08
N ALA A 150 14.51 10.27 6.65
CA ALA A 150 15.39 10.96 5.71
C ALA A 150 16.51 11.77 6.40
N ASN A 151 16.50 11.86 7.74
CA ASN A 151 17.43 12.68 8.52
C ASN A 151 17.46 14.16 8.04
N VAL A 152 16.27 14.71 7.80
CA VAL A 152 16.05 16.11 7.36
C VAL A 152 15.13 16.83 8.34
N ARG A 153 15.02 18.16 8.20
CA ARG A 153 13.98 18.96 8.86
C ARG A 153 13.09 19.60 7.82
N MET A 154 11.79 19.50 8.00
CA MET A 154 10.81 20.10 7.11
C MET A 154 10.45 21.50 7.59
N GLU A 155 10.40 22.48 6.69
CA GLU A 155 10.03 23.86 7.00
C GLU A 155 8.51 24.01 7.13
N VAL A 156 7.93 23.35 8.14
CA VAL A 156 6.51 23.44 8.48
C VAL A 156 6.33 23.72 9.97
N PRO A 157 5.27 24.44 10.37
CA PRO A 157 4.94 24.59 11.79
C PRO A 157 4.74 23.23 12.45
N GLU A 158 5.33 23.04 13.64
CA GLU A 158 5.18 21.78 14.38
C GLU A 158 3.71 21.49 14.68
N VAL A 159 2.99 22.46 15.24
CA VAL A 159 1.57 22.33 15.54
C VAL A 159 0.79 23.40 14.79
N SER A 160 -0.26 22.98 14.09
CA SER A 160 -1.23 23.87 13.49
C SER A 160 -2.63 23.55 14.02
N GLN A 161 -3.28 24.56 14.60
CA GLN A 161 -4.63 24.44 15.16
C GLN A 161 -5.73 24.74 14.13
N SER A 162 -5.38 25.39 13.01
CA SER A 162 -6.35 25.73 11.97
C SER A 162 -6.43 24.63 10.91
N VAL A 163 -7.64 24.36 10.43
CA VAL A 163 -7.90 23.44 9.31
C VAL A 163 -7.05 23.81 8.08
N GLU A 164 -6.98 25.10 7.76
CA GLU A 164 -6.21 25.59 6.62
C GLU A 164 -4.69 25.36 6.82
N GLY A 165 -4.18 25.59 8.03
CA GLY A 165 -2.76 25.37 8.31
C GLY A 165 -2.39 23.87 8.31
N GLN A 166 -3.29 22.99 8.77
CA GLN A 166 -3.10 21.54 8.66
C GLN A 166 -3.05 21.09 7.18
N ARG A 167 -3.94 21.63 6.34
CA ARG A 167 -3.93 21.35 4.89
C ARG A 167 -2.66 21.84 4.20
N GLN A 168 -2.21 23.06 4.51
CA GLN A 168 -0.95 23.59 3.97
C GLN A 168 0.25 22.76 4.43
N LYS A 169 0.27 22.33 5.69
CA LYS A 169 1.30 21.42 6.21
C LYS A 169 1.33 20.11 5.43
N LEU A 170 0.18 19.47 5.21
CA LEU A 170 0.08 18.26 4.40
C LEU A 170 0.54 18.48 2.95
N GLN A 171 0.23 19.64 2.34
CA GLN A 171 0.71 19.94 0.98
C GLN A 171 2.23 19.95 0.91
N VAL A 172 2.91 20.59 1.87
CA VAL A 172 4.38 20.60 1.94
C VAL A 172 4.94 19.18 2.15
N ILE A 173 4.30 18.41 3.04
CA ILE A 173 4.68 17.00 3.28
C ILE A 173 4.57 16.16 2.01
N LEU A 174 3.45 16.27 1.30
CA LEU A 174 3.21 15.52 0.08
C LEU A 174 4.11 15.97 -1.07
N GLN A 175 4.44 17.25 -1.14
CA GLN A 175 5.42 17.77 -2.09
C GLN A 175 6.79 17.14 -1.84
N TYR A 176 7.24 17.06 -0.59
CA TYR A 176 8.46 16.35 -0.24
C TYR A 176 8.40 14.86 -0.64
N CYS A 177 7.31 14.16 -0.32
CA CYS A 177 7.09 12.77 -0.74
C CYS A 177 7.20 12.61 -2.27
N SER A 178 6.60 13.52 -3.05
CA SER A 178 6.69 13.48 -4.51
C SER A 178 8.09 13.74 -5.08
N GLN A 179 8.97 14.40 -4.31
CA GLN A 179 10.36 14.60 -4.72
C GLN A 179 11.20 13.34 -4.47
N ILE A 180 10.95 12.63 -3.36
CA ILE A 180 11.70 11.42 -3.00
C ILE A 180 11.16 10.16 -3.70
N PHE A 181 9.87 10.11 -4.01
CA PHE A 181 9.30 9.00 -4.78
C PHE A 181 9.62 9.20 -6.25
N ALA A 182 10.41 8.29 -6.83
CA ALA A 182 10.65 8.22 -8.27
C ALA A 182 9.41 7.69 -9.02
N GLN A 183 8.25 8.35 -8.90
CA GLN A 183 7.05 7.98 -9.63
C GLN A 183 7.10 8.50 -11.07
N PRO A 184 6.69 7.69 -12.07
CA PRO A 184 6.54 8.17 -13.44
C PRO A 184 5.54 9.34 -13.49
N ARG A 185 5.88 10.43 -14.19
CA ARG A 185 5.09 11.68 -14.24
C ARG A 185 3.61 11.53 -14.66
N TRP A 186 3.24 10.40 -15.25
CA TRP A 186 1.89 10.08 -15.72
C TRP A 186 1.02 9.35 -14.70
N GLN A 187 1.58 8.86 -13.60
CA GLN A 187 0.82 8.23 -12.53
C GLN A 187 0.54 9.27 -11.46
N GLN A 188 -0.73 9.66 -11.32
CA GLN A 188 -1.13 10.58 -10.27
C GLN A 188 -1.13 9.83 -8.92
N PRO A 189 -0.62 10.46 -7.84
CA PRO A 189 -0.70 9.90 -6.51
C PRO A 189 -2.17 9.70 -6.12
N ARG A 190 -2.48 8.59 -5.44
CA ARG A 190 -3.83 8.24 -4.97
C ARG A 190 -4.22 8.93 -3.66
N TRP A 191 -3.40 9.88 -3.22
CA TRP A 191 -3.56 10.64 -1.99
C TRP A 191 -3.41 12.13 -2.28
N SER A 192 -4.14 12.95 -1.52
CA SER A 192 -4.01 14.40 -1.52
C SER A 192 -4.04 14.93 -0.10
N ALA A 193 -3.66 16.20 0.10
CA ALA A 193 -3.74 16.84 1.40
C ALA A 193 -5.19 16.87 1.90
N GLU A 194 -6.14 17.03 0.99
CA GLU A 194 -7.57 17.00 1.30
C GLU A 194 -8.05 15.60 1.71
N SER A 195 -7.64 14.55 0.99
CA SER A 195 -8.10 13.19 1.32
C SER A 195 -7.55 12.70 2.66
N ILE A 196 -6.29 13.01 2.97
CA ILE A 196 -5.68 12.69 4.27
C ILE A 196 -6.35 13.48 5.39
N HIS A 197 -6.55 14.79 5.20
CA HIS A 197 -7.20 15.65 6.19
C HIS A 197 -8.66 15.24 6.45
N ASN A 198 -9.37 14.80 5.41
CA ASN A 198 -10.71 14.24 5.49
C ASN A 198 -10.73 12.76 5.96
N LYS A 199 -9.63 12.27 6.56
CA LYS A 199 -9.56 10.96 7.22
C LYS A 199 -9.81 9.77 6.29
N ASN A 200 -9.46 9.90 5.01
CA ASN A 200 -9.57 8.80 4.06
C ASN A 200 -8.49 7.74 4.35
N LEU A 201 -8.91 6.62 4.93
CA LEU A 201 -8.02 5.51 5.28
C LEU A 201 -7.24 4.96 4.09
N ALA A 202 -7.84 4.83 2.90
CA ALA A 202 -7.11 4.34 1.72
C ALA A 202 -5.94 5.26 1.36
N SER A 203 -6.19 6.58 1.33
CA SER A 203 -5.13 7.55 1.03
C SER A 203 -4.01 7.54 2.06
N ILE A 204 -4.35 7.41 3.36
CA ILE A 204 -3.35 7.32 4.44
C ILE A 204 -2.54 6.04 4.29
N LEU A 205 -3.19 4.89 4.10
CA LEU A 205 -2.50 3.60 3.94
C LEU A 205 -1.62 3.57 2.71
N GLN A 206 -2.10 4.02 1.55
CA GLN A 206 -1.32 4.05 0.32
C GLN A 206 -0.08 4.95 0.44
N LEU A 207 -0.20 6.12 1.07
CA LEU A 207 0.95 6.98 1.36
C LEU A 207 1.94 6.26 2.26
N LEU A 208 1.49 5.70 3.39
CA LEU A 208 2.39 5.04 4.35
C LEU A 208 3.04 3.79 3.78
N VAL A 209 2.31 3.00 2.99
CA VAL A 209 2.88 1.87 2.25
C VAL A 209 3.95 2.39 1.30
N ALA A 210 3.72 3.47 0.54
CA ALA A 210 4.74 4.07 -0.32
C ALA A 210 5.97 4.57 0.46
N VAL A 211 5.78 5.21 1.62
CA VAL A 211 6.88 5.64 2.51
C VAL A 211 7.66 4.42 3.02
N ALA A 212 6.96 3.41 3.56
CA ALA A 212 7.55 2.18 4.07
C ALA A 212 8.36 1.45 2.99
N ILE A 213 7.82 1.40 1.78
CA ILE A 213 8.48 0.84 0.60
C ILE A 213 9.75 1.62 0.25
N HIS A 214 9.66 2.95 0.16
CA HIS A 214 10.76 3.82 -0.23
C HIS A 214 11.92 3.75 0.77
N PHE A 215 11.62 3.79 2.06
CA PHE A 215 12.61 3.73 3.14
C PHE A 215 12.94 2.31 3.60
N ARG A 216 12.49 1.28 2.87
CA ARG A 216 12.72 -0.14 3.17
C ARG A 216 12.43 -0.52 4.62
N ALA A 217 11.26 -0.12 5.09
CA ALA A 217 10.73 -0.57 6.37
C ALA A 217 10.81 -2.10 6.44
N PRO A 218 11.21 -2.68 7.59
CA PRO A 218 11.29 -4.13 7.80
C PRO A 218 9.90 -4.78 7.91
N ILE A 219 9.00 -4.52 6.96
CA ILE A 219 7.61 -4.96 6.91
C ILE A 219 7.38 -5.84 5.69
N ARG A 220 6.64 -6.93 5.86
CA ARG A 220 6.10 -7.72 4.75
C ARG A 220 4.59 -7.54 4.71
N PHE A 221 4.10 -6.86 3.70
CA PHE A 221 2.67 -6.63 3.57
C PHE A 221 1.97 -7.87 3.00
N PRO A 222 0.70 -8.14 3.36
CA PRO A 222 -0.11 -9.12 2.66
C PRO A 222 -0.31 -8.67 1.21
N GLU A 223 -0.23 -9.61 0.27
CA GLU A 223 -0.41 -9.34 -1.16
C GLU A 223 -1.88 -9.07 -1.51
N HIS A 224 -2.11 -8.18 -2.48
CA HIS A 224 -3.43 -7.82 -3.01
C HIS A 224 -4.42 -7.45 -1.91
N CYS A 225 -4.00 -6.59 -0.98
CA CYS A 225 -4.91 -6.01 0.00
C CYS A 225 -5.75 -4.95 -0.70
N GLN A 226 -7.07 -5.16 -0.76
CA GLN A 226 -8.02 -4.24 -1.37
C GLN A 226 -8.93 -3.67 -0.31
N LEU A 227 -9.24 -2.40 -0.44
CA LEU A 227 -10.06 -1.66 0.51
C LEU A 227 -11.21 -1.01 -0.24
N GLN A 228 -12.43 -1.45 0.07
CA GLN A 228 -13.66 -0.91 -0.50
C GLN A 228 -14.27 0.13 0.43
N MET A 229 -14.60 1.28 -0.14
CA MET A 229 -15.20 2.42 0.54
C MET A 229 -16.45 2.90 -0.19
N LEU A 230 -17.36 3.50 0.57
CA LEU A 230 -18.44 4.32 0.05
C LEU A 230 -17.98 5.77 0.03
N VAL A 231 -17.82 6.32 -1.17
CA VAL A 231 -17.51 7.72 -1.39
C VAL A 231 -18.81 8.48 -1.56
N ALA A 232 -19.03 9.47 -0.70
CA ALA A 232 -20.19 10.33 -0.68
C ALA A 232 -19.74 11.76 -0.99
N HIS A 233 -20.35 12.34 -2.03
CA HIS A 233 -20.07 13.70 -2.47
C HIS A 233 -21.40 14.46 -2.53
N LYS A 234 -21.47 15.60 -1.84
CA LYS A 234 -22.64 16.48 -1.89
C LYS A 234 -22.48 17.50 -3.01
N ARG A 235 -23.39 17.52 -3.99
CA ARG A 235 -23.46 18.53 -5.06
C ARG A 235 -24.89 18.99 -5.25
N ASP A 236 -25.06 20.30 -5.34
CA ASP A 236 -26.35 20.96 -5.53
C ASP A 236 -27.39 20.52 -4.49
N GLY A 237 -26.93 20.27 -3.25
CA GLY A 237 -27.76 19.76 -2.16
C GLY A 237 -28.19 18.28 -2.29
N GLN A 238 -27.73 17.57 -3.32
CA GLN A 238 -27.94 16.13 -3.50
C GLN A 238 -26.70 15.33 -3.10
N LEU A 239 -26.93 14.23 -2.39
CA LEU A 239 -25.88 13.30 -2.02
C LEU A 239 -25.67 12.27 -3.14
N HIS A 240 -24.49 12.31 -3.76
CA HIS A 240 -24.05 11.31 -4.72
C HIS A 240 -23.15 10.30 -4.01
N THR A 241 -23.56 9.04 -3.97
CA THR A 241 -22.77 7.95 -3.38
C THR A 241 -22.28 6.99 -4.45
N ARG A 242 -21.05 6.49 -4.28
CA ARG A 242 -20.47 5.46 -5.15
C ARG A 242 -19.53 4.57 -4.35
N TYR A 243 -19.52 3.27 -4.67
CA TYR A 243 -18.51 2.38 -4.13
C TYR A 243 -17.21 2.51 -4.92
N VAL A 244 -16.10 2.61 -4.21
CA VAL A 244 -14.74 2.68 -4.78
C VAL A 244 -13.90 1.62 -4.08
N THR A 245 -13.23 0.78 -4.87
CA THR A 245 -12.25 -0.18 -4.35
C THR A 245 -10.86 0.32 -4.73
N GLU A 246 -10.02 0.51 -3.73
CA GLU A 246 -8.61 0.91 -3.88
C GLU A 246 -7.71 -0.26 -3.50
N GLU A 247 -6.65 -0.47 -4.26
CA GLU A 247 -5.61 -1.45 -3.93
C GLU A 247 -4.57 -0.77 -3.03
N ILE A 248 -4.36 -1.35 -1.85
CA ILE A 248 -3.44 -0.83 -0.83
C ILE A 248 -2.05 -1.44 -0.99
N THR A 249 -2.00 -2.73 -1.35
CA THR A 249 -0.75 -3.48 -1.53
C THR A 249 -0.85 -4.32 -2.80
N ASP A 250 0.25 -4.41 -3.54
CA ASP A 250 0.40 -5.24 -4.73
C ASP A 250 1.41 -6.38 -4.46
N VAL A 251 1.69 -7.22 -5.46
CA VAL A 251 2.74 -8.23 -5.40
C VAL A 251 4.08 -7.53 -5.14
N GLN A 252 4.68 -7.87 -4.01
CA GLN A 252 5.97 -7.35 -3.59
C GLN A 252 7.12 -8.10 -4.30
N ASP A 253 7.18 -8.06 -5.64
CA ASP A 253 8.18 -8.79 -6.43
C ASP A 253 9.63 -8.33 -6.18
N GLU A 254 9.82 -7.10 -5.70
CA GLU A 254 11.14 -6.46 -5.57
C GLU A 254 11.52 -6.05 -4.14
N PHE A 255 10.75 -6.45 -3.14
CA PHE A 255 11.07 -6.14 -1.76
C PHE A 255 12.09 -7.13 -1.22
N GLY A 256 13.33 -6.65 -1.07
CA GLY A 256 14.47 -7.30 -0.42
C GLY A 256 14.26 -7.70 1.05
N LEU A 257 13.03 -7.94 1.49
CA LEU A 257 12.71 -8.71 2.70
C LEU A 257 12.17 -10.08 2.25
N ARG A 258 13.11 -10.85 1.70
CA ARG A 258 12.98 -12.17 1.07
C ARG A 258 12.14 -12.17 -0.21
N GLY A 259 12.79 -11.82 -1.34
CA GLY A 259 12.59 -12.63 -2.55
C GLY A 259 12.82 -14.13 -2.23
N GLU A 260 12.37 -15.06 -3.09
CA GLU A 260 12.51 -16.51 -2.87
C GLU A 260 13.76 -16.86 -2.06
N ARG A 261 13.57 -17.38 -0.83
CA ARG A 261 14.67 -17.65 0.11
C ARG A 261 15.79 -18.34 -0.62
N ASP A 262 16.90 -17.63 -0.80
CA ASP A 262 18.04 -18.20 -1.48
C ASP A 262 18.93 -18.94 -0.48
N ALA A 263 19.92 -19.66 -0.99
CA ALA A 263 20.88 -20.36 -0.15
C ALA A 263 21.60 -19.40 0.82
N PHE A 264 21.69 -18.10 0.48
CA PHE A 264 22.33 -17.08 1.30
C PHE A 264 21.47 -16.72 2.52
N ASP A 265 20.16 -16.57 2.36
CA ASP A 265 19.22 -16.35 3.48
C ASP A 265 19.26 -17.51 4.49
N THR A 266 19.28 -18.75 3.98
CA THR A 266 19.36 -19.94 4.85
C THR A 266 20.69 -20.01 5.61
N LEU A 267 21.80 -19.62 4.96
CA LEU A 267 23.13 -19.60 5.55
C LEU A 267 23.24 -18.53 6.65
N ILE A 268 22.67 -17.35 6.44
CA ILE A 268 22.66 -16.27 7.43
C ILE A 268 21.82 -16.68 8.65
N ASP A 269 20.64 -17.24 8.43
CA ASP A 269 19.70 -17.52 9.51
C ASP A 269 20.09 -18.74 10.36
N HIS A 270 20.69 -19.78 9.76
CA HIS A 270 20.90 -21.08 10.42
C HIS A 270 22.37 -21.52 10.49
N ALA A 271 23.31 -20.79 9.89
CA ALA A 271 24.72 -21.18 9.86
C ALA A 271 25.69 -19.97 9.92
N PRO A 272 25.65 -19.15 10.99
CA PRO A 272 26.50 -17.97 11.13
C PRO A 272 28.01 -18.30 11.06
N ASP A 273 28.42 -19.48 11.54
CA ASP A 273 29.81 -19.93 11.43
C ASP A 273 30.24 -20.11 9.97
N LYS A 274 29.37 -20.65 9.11
CA LYS A 274 29.64 -20.80 7.68
C LYS A 274 29.66 -19.45 6.97
N LEU A 275 28.79 -18.52 7.39
CA LEU A 275 28.81 -17.15 6.88
C LEU A 275 30.15 -16.47 7.13
N SER A 276 30.75 -16.65 8.32
CA SER A 276 32.06 -16.09 8.63
C SER A 276 33.17 -16.59 7.69
N VAL A 277 33.10 -17.86 7.28
CA VAL A 277 34.03 -18.46 6.31
C VAL A 277 33.82 -17.87 4.91
N VAL A 278 32.57 -17.72 4.48
CA VAL A 278 32.23 -17.08 3.20
C VAL A 278 32.74 -15.64 3.16
N LYS A 279 32.48 -14.84 4.21
CA LYS A 279 32.99 -13.47 4.33
C LYS A 279 34.52 -13.41 4.19
N ARG A 280 35.25 -14.29 4.90
CA ARG A 280 36.71 -14.35 4.80
C ARG A 280 37.18 -14.69 3.38
N SER A 281 36.49 -15.60 2.70
CA SER A 281 36.80 -15.96 1.31
C SER A 281 36.56 -14.79 0.35
N LEU A 282 35.46 -14.07 0.50
CA LEU A 282 35.14 -12.90 -0.32
C LEU A 282 36.09 -11.73 -0.07
N LEU A 283 36.48 -11.52 1.19
CA LEU A 283 37.50 -10.54 1.57
C LEU A 283 38.84 -10.86 0.91
N THR A 284 39.27 -12.13 0.98
CA THR A 284 40.50 -12.60 0.33
C THR A 284 40.45 -12.39 -1.18
N PHE A 285 39.31 -12.68 -1.80
CA PHE A 285 39.09 -12.45 -3.23
C PHE A 285 39.17 -10.95 -3.57
N ALA A 286 38.42 -10.09 -2.90
CA ALA A 286 38.46 -8.64 -3.16
C ALA A 286 39.88 -8.08 -3.05
N ASN A 287 40.60 -8.42 -1.98
CA ASN A 287 41.98 -7.96 -1.76
C ASN A 287 42.98 -8.53 -2.77
N LYS A 288 42.78 -9.76 -3.29
CA LYS A 288 43.62 -10.31 -4.38
C LYS A 288 43.63 -9.38 -5.60
N HIS A 289 42.52 -8.70 -5.88
CA HIS A 289 42.40 -7.79 -7.02
C HIS A 289 42.71 -6.34 -6.62
N LEU A 290 42.07 -5.81 -5.58
CA LEU A 290 42.19 -4.41 -5.16
C LEU A 290 43.61 -4.03 -4.68
N ASN A 291 44.38 -4.98 -4.13
CA ASN A 291 45.77 -4.72 -3.77
C ASN A 291 46.66 -4.36 -4.99
N LYS A 292 46.25 -4.73 -6.22
CA LYS A 292 46.98 -4.36 -7.45
C LYS A 292 46.98 -2.83 -7.68
N VAL A 293 46.03 -2.12 -7.08
CA VAL A 293 45.91 -0.65 -7.13
C VAL A 293 46.12 -0.02 -5.76
N ASN A 294 46.77 -0.73 -4.83
CA ASN A 294 47.04 -0.29 -3.46
C ASN A 294 45.79 0.04 -2.63
N LEU A 295 44.67 -0.66 -2.89
CA LEU A 295 43.47 -0.57 -2.09
C LEU A 295 43.28 -1.85 -1.28
N GLU A 296 42.99 -1.69 0.01
CA GLU A 296 42.76 -2.80 0.93
C GLU A 296 41.35 -2.71 1.54
N VAL A 297 40.67 -3.84 1.54
CA VAL A 297 39.38 -4.05 2.20
C VAL A 297 39.63 -4.79 3.50
N THR A 298 39.18 -4.21 4.61
CA THR A 298 39.14 -4.84 5.94
C THR A 298 37.73 -5.25 6.31
N GLU A 299 36.72 -4.46 5.90
CA GLU A 299 35.31 -4.67 6.22
C GLU A 299 34.44 -4.61 4.96
N LEU A 300 33.84 -5.75 4.61
CA LEU A 300 32.98 -5.88 3.42
C LEU A 300 31.67 -5.11 3.58
N GLU A 301 31.24 -4.89 4.82
CA GLU A 301 29.94 -4.31 5.16
C GLU A 301 29.84 -2.81 4.83
N TYR A 302 30.96 -2.08 4.91
CA TYR A 302 30.98 -0.63 4.80
C TYR A 302 31.78 -0.10 3.61
N GLN A 303 32.89 -0.75 3.23
CA GLN A 303 33.81 -0.20 2.25
C GLN A 303 33.34 -0.30 0.79
N PHE A 304 32.22 -0.96 0.52
CA PHE A 304 31.61 -1.00 -0.81
C PHE A 304 30.41 -0.05 -0.96
N GLN A 305 29.97 0.63 0.11
CA GLN A 305 28.77 1.46 0.12
C GLN A 305 28.86 2.68 -0.79
N ASP A 306 30.07 3.16 -1.06
CA ASP A 306 30.29 4.32 -1.92
C ASP A 306 30.41 3.95 -3.42
N GLY A 307 30.36 2.66 -3.73
CA GLY A 307 30.47 2.10 -5.08
C GLY A 307 31.86 2.17 -5.71
N VAL A 308 32.82 2.91 -5.14
CA VAL A 308 34.15 3.11 -5.73
C VAL A 308 34.88 1.79 -5.83
N PHE A 309 34.88 1.01 -4.74
CA PHE A 309 35.55 -0.30 -4.72
C PHE A 309 34.89 -1.30 -5.67
N LEU A 310 33.56 -1.23 -5.87
CA LEU A 310 32.87 -2.08 -6.85
C LEU A 310 33.27 -1.75 -8.29
N VAL A 311 33.29 -0.47 -8.65
CA VAL A 311 33.67 -0.01 -9.99
C VAL A 311 35.12 -0.40 -10.29
N LEU A 312 36.04 -0.14 -9.36
CA LEU A 312 37.45 -0.49 -9.51
C LEU A 312 37.67 -2.01 -9.57
N LEU A 313 36.97 -2.76 -8.71
CA LEU A 313 37.03 -4.22 -8.74
C LEU A 313 36.56 -4.77 -10.09
N MET A 314 35.47 -4.25 -10.65
CA MET A 314 35.00 -4.65 -11.99
C MET A 314 36.04 -4.40 -13.08
N GLY A 315 36.64 -3.20 -13.13
CA GLY A 315 37.72 -2.91 -14.09
C GLY A 315 38.90 -3.87 -13.95
N LEU A 316 39.28 -4.22 -12.71
CA LEU A 316 40.38 -5.15 -12.44
C LEU A 316 40.07 -6.61 -12.80
N LEU A 317 38.80 -7.02 -12.74
CA LEU A 317 38.35 -8.37 -13.08
C LEU A 317 38.28 -8.59 -14.60
N GLU A 318 37.79 -7.59 -15.32
CA GLU A 318 37.71 -7.59 -16.80
C GLU A 318 38.97 -7.05 -17.48
N ASN A 319 39.97 -6.63 -16.69
CA ASN A 319 41.26 -6.14 -17.15
C ASN A 319 41.16 -4.91 -18.08
N TYR A 320 40.27 -3.98 -17.75
CA TYR A 320 40.17 -2.67 -18.39
C TYR A 320 40.16 -1.54 -17.35
N PHE A 321 40.38 -0.32 -17.83
CA PHE A 321 40.30 0.87 -17.01
C PHE A 321 38.91 1.51 -17.13
N VAL A 322 38.24 1.74 -15.99
CA VAL A 322 37.02 2.54 -15.96
C VAL A 322 37.41 4.02 -15.98
N PRO A 323 36.97 4.83 -16.95
CA PRO A 323 37.32 6.24 -17.00
C PRO A 323 36.89 6.99 -15.73
N LEU A 324 37.81 7.76 -15.14
CA LEU A 324 37.57 8.46 -13.86
C LEU A 324 36.50 9.56 -13.94
N TYR A 325 36.12 10.00 -15.14
CA TYR A 325 35.01 10.93 -15.32
C TYR A 325 33.64 10.21 -15.28
N GLY A 326 33.61 8.88 -15.37
CA GLY A 326 32.39 8.09 -15.39
C GLY A 326 31.80 7.82 -14.01
N PHE A 327 32.59 8.02 -12.94
CA PHE A 327 32.17 7.77 -11.56
C PHE A 327 32.88 8.74 -10.60
N HIS A 328 32.35 8.87 -9.39
CA HIS A 328 32.87 9.76 -8.36
C HIS A 328 33.90 9.03 -7.49
N LEU A 329 35.17 9.40 -7.56
CA LEU A 329 36.24 8.81 -6.73
C LEU A 329 36.10 9.14 -5.23
N THR A 330 35.51 10.28 -4.91
CA THR A 330 35.28 10.75 -3.54
C THR A 330 33.83 11.21 -3.40
N PRO A 331 32.87 10.27 -3.41
CA PRO A 331 31.45 10.62 -3.41
C PRO A 331 31.04 11.26 -2.08
N THR A 332 30.44 12.44 -2.14
CA THR A 332 30.09 13.24 -0.95
C THR A 332 28.62 13.14 -0.54
N ASP A 333 27.74 12.91 -1.51
CA ASP A 333 26.29 12.81 -1.30
C ASP A 333 25.76 11.41 -1.66
N PHE A 334 24.50 11.16 -1.31
CA PHE A 334 23.86 9.87 -1.52
C PHE A 334 23.73 9.53 -3.00
N ASP A 335 23.36 10.51 -3.84
CA ASP A 335 23.13 10.31 -5.26
C ASP A 335 24.42 9.93 -6.01
N GLN A 336 25.56 10.53 -5.65
CA GLN A 336 26.87 10.17 -6.18
C GLN A 336 27.25 8.72 -5.87
N LYS A 337 26.93 8.23 -4.66
CA LYS A 337 27.16 6.83 -4.27
C LYS A 337 26.25 5.90 -5.07
N VAL A 338 24.97 6.24 -5.20
CA VAL A 338 23.99 5.48 -5.99
C VAL A 338 24.44 5.39 -7.44
N HIS A 339 24.90 6.50 -8.03
CA HIS A 339 25.47 6.55 -9.38
C HIS A 339 26.64 5.58 -9.54
N ASN A 340 27.60 5.59 -8.61
CA ASN A 340 28.75 4.68 -8.67
C ASN A 340 28.33 3.20 -8.61
N VAL A 341 27.42 2.86 -7.70
CA VAL A 341 26.93 1.47 -7.58
C VAL A 341 26.14 1.07 -8.83
N ALA A 342 25.30 1.95 -9.35
CA ALA A 342 24.54 1.71 -10.59
C ALA A 342 25.48 1.44 -11.77
N LEU A 343 26.52 2.26 -11.94
CA LEU A 343 27.55 2.03 -12.95
C LEU A 343 28.19 0.64 -12.78
N SER A 344 28.52 0.24 -11.55
CA SER A 344 29.11 -1.08 -11.31
C SER A 344 28.19 -2.22 -11.76
N PHE A 345 26.87 -2.05 -11.68
CA PHE A 345 25.89 -3.06 -12.13
C PHE A 345 25.79 -3.10 -13.65
N GLU A 346 25.86 -1.95 -14.32
CA GLU A 346 25.96 -1.86 -15.77
C GLU A 346 27.21 -2.59 -16.27
N LEU A 347 28.37 -2.32 -15.65
CA LEU A 347 29.62 -3.01 -15.99
C LEU A 347 29.54 -4.53 -15.78
N MET A 348 28.84 -4.99 -14.74
CA MET A 348 28.58 -6.42 -14.53
C MET A 348 27.72 -7.02 -15.64
N GLN A 349 26.69 -6.30 -16.08
CA GLN A 349 25.80 -6.75 -17.16
C GLN A 349 26.54 -6.80 -18.50
N GLU A 350 27.39 -5.81 -18.79
CA GLU A 350 28.25 -5.79 -19.97
C GLU A 350 29.27 -6.94 -19.98
N ALA A 351 29.75 -7.35 -18.81
CA ALA A 351 30.57 -8.55 -18.62
C ALA A 351 29.81 -9.89 -18.77
N GLY A 352 28.51 -9.83 -19.09
CA GLY A 352 27.64 -10.98 -19.31
C GLY A 352 27.14 -11.65 -18.03
N MET A 353 27.21 -10.97 -16.88
CA MET A 353 26.60 -11.44 -15.65
C MET A 353 25.09 -11.17 -15.64
N PRO A 354 24.29 -12.00 -14.94
CA PRO A 354 22.89 -11.65 -14.70
C PRO A 354 22.81 -10.34 -13.93
N GLN A 355 21.78 -9.55 -14.24
CA GLN A 355 21.52 -8.30 -13.53
C GLN A 355 21.42 -8.57 -12.02
N PRO A 356 22.14 -7.81 -11.18
CA PRO A 356 22.01 -7.93 -9.73
C PRO A 356 20.56 -7.77 -9.30
N LYS A 357 20.09 -8.66 -8.41
CA LYS A 357 18.74 -8.55 -7.82
C LYS A 357 18.61 -7.36 -6.86
N SER A 358 19.73 -6.92 -6.30
CA SER A 358 19.80 -5.77 -5.39
C SER A 358 19.66 -4.48 -6.20
N ARG A 359 19.05 -3.44 -5.63
CA ARG A 359 19.09 -2.09 -6.19
C ARG A 359 20.37 -1.38 -5.74
N PRO A 360 20.86 -0.37 -6.47
CA PRO A 360 22.06 0.37 -6.07
C PRO A 360 21.95 0.95 -4.66
N GLU A 361 20.77 1.45 -4.29
CA GLU A 361 20.48 2.03 -2.98
C GLU A 361 20.57 0.99 -1.85
N ASP A 362 20.44 -0.32 -2.12
CA ASP A 362 20.66 -1.37 -1.10
C ASP A 362 22.11 -1.37 -0.61
N ILE A 363 23.04 -1.20 -1.55
CA ILE A 363 24.46 -1.21 -1.26
C ILE A 363 24.85 0.10 -0.56
N VAL A 364 24.34 1.23 -1.05
CA VAL A 364 24.62 2.55 -0.46
C VAL A 364 24.11 2.67 0.98
N ASN A 365 22.96 2.06 1.27
CA ASN A 365 22.41 2.02 2.64
C ASN A 365 23.07 0.97 3.55
N GLY A 366 24.05 0.21 3.05
CA GLY A 366 24.80 -0.75 3.85
C GLY A 366 24.09 -2.08 4.10
N ASP A 367 23.20 -2.51 3.20
CA ASP A 367 22.65 -3.86 3.29
C ASP A 367 23.74 -4.90 3.02
N MET A 368 24.27 -5.45 4.10
CA MET A 368 25.28 -6.50 4.10
C MET A 368 24.88 -7.71 3.24
N LYS A 369 23.60 -8.10 3.22
CA LYS A 369 23.16 -9.27 2.44
C LYS A 369 23.31 -8.98 0.95
N CYS A 370 22.89 -7.80 0.52
CA CYS A 370 22.99 -7.36 -0.86
C CYS A 370 24.45 -7.24 -1.30
N THR A 371 25.32 -6.64 -0.47
CA THR A 371 26.75 -6.53 -0.77
C THR A 371 27.41 -7.91 -0.89
N LEU A 372 27.13 -8.83 0.04
CA LEU A 372 27.70 -10.17 0.00
C LEU A 372 27.20 -10.98 -1.20
N ARG A 373 25.94 -10.84 -1.60
CA ARG A 373 25.40 -11.50 -2.81
C ARG A 373 26.12 -11.03 -4.08
N ILE A 374 26.35 -9.73 -4.21
CA ILE A 374 27.08 -9.17 -5.36
C ILE A 374 28.51 -9.68 -5.39
N LEU A 375 29.23 -9.58 -4.26
CA LEU A 375 30.61 -10.07 -4.16
C LEU A 375 30.70 -11.58 -4.41
N TYR A 376 29.71 -12.36 -3.97
CA TYR A 376 29.66 -13.79 -4.25
C TYR A 376 29.39 -14.10 -5.71
N SER A 377 28.55 -13.31 -6.39
CA SER A 377 28.33 -13.40 -7.83
C SER A 377 29.64 -13.16 -8.61
N LEU A 378 30.36 -12.09 -8.26
CA LEU A 378 31.68 -11.77 -8.81
C LEU A 378 32.67 -12.91 -8.53
N PHE A 379 32.78 -13.36 -7.28
CA PHE A 379 33.65 -14.48 -6.94
C PHE A 379 33.33 -15.73 -7.77
N THR A 380 32.06 -16.09 -7.92
CA THR A 380 31.66 -17.29 -8.68
C THR A 380 32.06 -17.21 -10.14
N ARG A 381 31.94 -16.03 -10.75
CA ARG A 381 32.32 -15.76 -12.13
C ARG A 381 33.84 -15.74 -12.33
N TYR A 382 34.57 -15.10 -11.41
CA TYR A 382 35.99 -14.78 -11.60
C TYR A 382 36.94 -15.54 -10.68
N LYS A 383 36.51 -16.54 -9.91
CA LYS A 383 37.38 -17.35 -9.02
C LYS A 383 38.59 -18.00 -9.72
N HIS A 384 38.57 -18.13 -11.04
CA HIS A 384 39.64 -18.72 -11.84
C HIS A 384 40.65 -17.71 -12.38
N VAL A 385 40.33 -16.42 -12.27
CA VAL A 385 41.21 -15.28 -12.57
C VAL A 385 41.94 -14.91 -11.28
#